data_AF-X1NRM6-F1
#
_entry.id   AF-X1NRM6-F1
#
_cell.length_a   1.000
_cell.length_b   1.000
_cell.length_c   1.000
_cell.angle_alpha   90.00
_cell.angle_beta   90.00
_cell.angle_gamma   90.00
#
_symmetry.space_group_name_H-M   'P 1'
#
loop_
_entity.id
_entity.type
_entity.pdbx_description
1 polymer ?
#
loop_
_entity_poly.entity_id
_entity_poly.type
_entity_poly.pdbx_seq_one_letter_code
_entity_poly.pdbx_strand_id
1 'polypeptide(L)' 'MNELTYWDRRRIHNLKYYTWVEQMGKSAEELQAQWYDWPEYWDSIHRQVRTIDELIEAFNNEVGLLKELLGGPAANSM' A
#
# COMPACT_ATOMS: atom_id res chain seq x y z
N MET A 1 11.23 -7.28 24.22
CA MET A 1 11.19 -7.17 22.75
C MET A 1 12.60 -7.49 22.28
N ASN A 2 12.82 -8.60 21.56
CA ASN A 2 14.15 -8.94 21.08
C ASN A 2 14.42 -8.21 19.77
N GLU A 3 15.59 -7.57 19.66
CA GLU A 3 16.04 -7.03 18.39
C GLU A 3 16.35 -8.17 17.42
N LEU A 4 15.85 -8.06 16.19
CA LEU A 4 16.07 -9.08 15.17
C LEU A 4 17.50 -9.00 14.66
N THR A 5 18.18 -10.14 14.61
CA THR A 5 19.48 -10.23 13.95
C THR A 5 19.33 -10.01 12.44
N TYR A 6 20.44 -9.85 11.73
CA TYR A 6 20.44 -9.83 10.26
C TYR A 6 19.75 -11.07 9.66
N TRP A 7 20.07 -12.25 10.21
CA TRP A 7 19.52 -13.52 9.73
C TRP A 7 18.04 -13.69 10.02
N ASP A 8 17.57 -13.19 11.16
CA ASP A 8 16.13 -13.19 11.49
C ASP A 8 15.36 -12.33 10.49
N ARG A 9 15.87 -11.12 10.20
CA ARG A 9 15.27 -10.24 9.19
C ARG A 9 15.27 -10.87 7.80
N ARG A 10 16.37 -11.53 7.40
CA ARG A 10 16.46 -12.18 6.09
C ARG A 10 15.49 -13.36 5.98
N ARG A 11 15.32 -14.14 7.05
CA ARG A 11 14.34 -15.21 7.10
C ARG A 11 12.92 -14.68 6.91
N ILE A 12 12.55 -13.62 7.65
CA ILE A 12 11.23 -12.99 7.53
C ILE A 12 11.02 -12.43 6.12
N HIS A 13 12.03 -11.79 5.54
CA HIS A 13 11.98 -11.30 4.17
C HIS A 13 11.70 -12.43 3.18
N ASN A 14 12.39 -13.56 3.29
CA ASN A 14 12.19 -14.71 2.40
C ASN A 14 10.77 -15.32 2.54
N LEU A 15 10.13 -15.21 3.71
CA LEU A 15 8.74 -15.69 3.88
C LEU A 15 7.74 -14.93 3.00
N LYS A 16 8.08 -13.71 2.56
CA LYS A 16 7.25 -12.96 1.61
C LYS A 16 7.11 -13.67 0.26
N TYR A 17 7.97 -14.63 -0.09
CA TYR A 17 7.84 -15.39 -1.34
C TYR A 17 6.43 -16.01 -1.49
N TYR A 18 5.93 -16.66 -0.44
CA TYR A 18 4.64 -17.33 -0.46
C TYR A 18 3.47 -16.37 -0.67
N THR A 19 3.51 -15.20 -0.05
CA THR A 19 2.39 -14.25 -0.14
C THR A 19 2.54 -13.29 -1.33
N TRP A 20 3.75 -12.79 -1.57
CA TRP A 20 4.03 -11.76 -2.57
C TRP A 20 4.15 -12.37 -3.97
N VAL A 21 4.91 -13.44 -4.12
CA VAL A 21 5.17 -14.05 -5.42
C VAL A 21 4.04 -15.01 -5.77
N GLU A 22 3.80 -16.02 -4.94
CA GLU A 22 2.84 -17.08 -5.29
C GLU A 22 1.37 -16.60 -5.23
N GLN A 23 0.96 -15.93 -4.15
CA GLN A 23 -0.44 -15.51 -3.99
C GLN A 23 -0.78 -14.21 -4.73
N MET A 24 0.09 -13.19 -4.66
CA MET A 24 -0.16 -11.89 -5.29
C MET A 24 0.38 -11.80 -6.74
N GLY A 25 1.09 -12.82 -7.23
CA GLY A 25 1.58 -12.88 -8.61
C GLY A 25 2.69 -11.88 -8.93
N LYS A 26 3.41 -11.37 -7.92
CA LYS A 26 4.55 -10.45 -8.11
C LYS A 26 5.79 -11.22 -8.52
N SER A 27 6.80 -10.53 -9.04
CA SER A 27 8.03 -11.20 -9.47
C SER A 27 8.98 -11.46 -8.29
N ALA A 28 9.80 -12.52 -8.42
CA ALA A 28 10.83 -12.82 -7.43
C ALA A 28 11.95 -11.77 -7.44
N GLU A 29 12.20 -11.15 -8.59
CA GLU A 29 13.13 -10.04 -8.77
C GLU A 29 12.68 -8.82 -7.97
N GLU A 30 11.39 -8.49 -8.02
CA GLU A 30 10.81 -7.40 -7.23
C GLU A 30 10.96 -7.66 -5.73
N LEU A 31 10.78 -8.92 -5.30
CA LEU A 31 11.02 -9.30 -3.92
C LEU A 31 12.51 -9.12 -3.53
N GLN A 32 13.48 -9.48 -4.38
CA GLN A 32 14.90 -9.24 -4.07
C GLN A 32 15.24 -7.75 -4.04
N ALA A 33 14.65 -6.94 -4.91
CA ALA A 33 14.85 -5.49 -4.92
C ALA A 33 14.43 -4.83 -3.60
N GLN A 34 13.36 -5.32 -2.95
CA GLN A 34 12.98 -4.86 -1.60
C GLN A 34 14.09 -5.02 -0.54
N TRP A 35 15.05 -5.92 -0.75
CA TRP A 35 16.16 -6.15 0.18
C TRP A 35 17.45 -5.45 -0.24
N TYR A 36 17.86 -5.60 -1.49
CA TYR A 36 19.13 -5.07 -1.97
C TYR A 36 19.05 -3.60 -2.38
N ASP A 37 17.92 -3.18 -2.95
CA ASP A 37 17.67 -1.82 -3.41
C ASP A 37 16.68 -1.10 -2.48
N TRP A 38 16.63 -1.53 -1.21
CA TRP A 38 15.60 -1.10 -0.25
C TRP A 38 15.39 0.43 -0.15
N PRO A 39 16.42 1.31 -0.19
CA PRO A 39 16.16 2.75 -0.07
C PRO A 39 15.36 3.25 -1.28
N GLU A 40 15.85 2.98 -2.49
CA GLU A 40 15.22 3.48 -3.71
C GLU A 40 13.89 2.78 -3.99
N TYR A 41 13.80 1.47 -3.75
CA TYR A 41 12.57 0.72 -3.94
C TYR A 41 11.43 1.33 -3.10
N TRP A 42 11.64 1.52 -1.80
CA TRP A 42 10.59 2.06 -0.92
C TRP A 42 10.37 3.57 -1.13
N ASP A 43 11.40 4.35 -1.41
CA ASP A 43 11.25 5.77 -1.72
C ASP A 43 10.42 5.99 -2.98
N SER A 44 10.59 5.14 -4.01
CA SER A 44 9.78 5.21 -5.24
C SER A 44 8.29 4.98 -4.99
N ILE A 45 7.94 4.11 -4.03
CA ILE A 45 6.56 3.87 -3.62
C ILE A 45 6.04 5.07 -2.82
N HIS A 46 6.81 5.58 -1.86
CA HIS A 46 6.39 6.74 -1.06
C HIS A 46 6.18 8.00 -1.89
N ARG A 47 6.94 8.20 -2.97
CA ARG A 47 6.74 9.34 -3.89
C ARG A 47 5.36 9.34 -4.57
N GLN A 48 4.66 8.21 -4.61
CA GLN A 48 3.33 8.10 -5.22
C GLN A 48 2.19 8.49 -4.28
N VAL A 49 2.45 8.65 -2.98
CA VAL A 49 1.40 8.92 -1.97
C VAL A 49 0.54 10.13 -2.35
N ARG A 50 1.16 11.26 -2.70
CA ARG A 50 0.42 12.48 -3.09
C ARG A 50 -0.50 12.24 -4.29
N THR A 51 0.00 11.56 -5.32
CA THR A 51 -0.78 11.28 -6.53
C THR A 51 -1.95 10.35 -6.22
N ILE A 52 -1.74 9.36 -5.35
CA ILE A 52 -2.81 8.47 -4.90
C ILE A 52 -3.88 9.26 -4.13
N ASP A 53 -3.48 10.18 -3.24
CA ASP A 53 -4.42 11.04 -2.50
C ASP A 53 -5.30 11.88 -3.44
N GLU A 54 -4.69 12.50 -4.46
CA GLU A 54 -5.41 13.28 -5.49
C GLU A 54 -6.43 12.40 -6.25
N LEU A 55 -6.05 11.17 -6.60
CA LEU A 55 -6.94 10.21 -7.26
C LEU A 55 -8.08 9.75 -6.35
N ILE A 56 -7.82 9.58 -5.05
CA ILE A 56 -8.85 9.23 -4.06
C ILE A 56 -9.87 10.36 -3.94
N GLU A 57 -9.43 11.63 -3.85
CA GLU A 57 -10.32 12.79 -3.80
C GLU A 57 -11.18 12.89 -5.07
N ALA A 58 -10.58 12.71 -6.24
CA ALA A 58 -11.29 12.73 -7.52
C ALA A 58 -12.36 11.63 -7.58
N PHE A 59 -11.99 10.39 -7.25
CA PHE A 59 -12.91 9.25 -7.21
C PHE A 59 -14.07 9.50 -6.23
N ASN A 60 -13.79 9.97 -5.03
CA ASN A 60 -14.80 10.26 -4.01
C ASN A 60 -15.80 11.34 -4.45
N ASN A 61 -15.31 12.35 -5.17
CA ASN A 61 -16.16 13.38 -5.77
C ASN A 61 -17.07 12.82 -6.87
N GLU A 62 -16.56 11.88 -7.69
CA GLU A 62 -17.31 11.22 -8.76
C GLU A 62 -18.43 10.33 -8.21
N VAL A 63 -18.16 9.54 -7.19
CA VAL A 63 -19.14 8.60 -6.61
C VAL A 63 -20.10 9.26 -5.61
N GLY A 64 -19.87 10.51 -5.21
CA GLY A 64 -20.77 11.29 -4.35
C GLY A 64 -20.87 10.84 -2.88
N LEU A 65 -20.20 9.74 -2.51
CA LEU A 65 -20.28 9.11 -1.19
C LEU A 65 -19.89 10.04 -0.03
N LEU A 66 -18.95 10.96 -0.25
CA LEU A 66 -18.48 11.87 0.79
C LEU A 66 -19.53 12.92 1.19
N LYS A 67 -20.41 13.33 0.26
CA LYS A 67 -21.53 14.23 0.56
C LYS A 67 -22.63 13.54 1.34
N GLU A 68 -22.86 12.26 1.08
CA GLU A 68 -23.85 11.44 1.80
C GLU A 68 -23.38 11.12 3.23
N LEU A 69 -22.10 10.76 3.40
CA LEU A 69 -21.53 10.41 4.71
C LEU A 69 -21.30 11.61 5.64
N LEU A 70 -21.08 12.83 5.10
CA LEU A 70 -20.87 14.05 5.89
C LEU A 70 -22.16 14.87 6.12
N GLY A 71 -23.34 14.29 5.89
CA GLY A 71 -24.62 14.93 6.22
C GLY A 71 -25.12 15.94 5.20
N GLY A 72 -24.82 15.74 3.91
CA GLY A 72 -25.45 16.47 2.81
C GLY A 72 -26.99 16.35 2.87
N PRO A 73 -27.74 17.32 2.32
CA PRO A 73 -29.16 17.55 2.60
C PRO A 73 -30.14 16.46 2.11
N ALA A 74 -29.66 15.27 1.74
CA ALA A 74 -30.49 14.15 1.30
C ALA A 74 -30.96 13.21 2.43
N ALA A 75 -30.53 13.39 3.68
CA ALA A 75 -30.96 12.55 4.80
C ALA A 75 -32.27 13.03 5.48
N ASN A 76 -32.86 14.15 5.05
CA ASN A 76 -34.03 14.76 5.69
C ASN A 76 -35.15 15.05 4.69
N SER A 77 -35.42 14.11 3.78
CA SER A 77 -36.54 14.18 2.83
C SER A 77 -37.14 12.80 2.59
N MET A 78 -37.63 12.17 3.66
CA MET A 78 -38.73 11.20 3.68
C MET A 78 -39.48 11.32 4.99
#